data_AF-A0A7Y5DDZ7-F1
#
_entry.id   AF-A0A7Y5DDZ7-F1
#
_cell.length_a   1.000
_cell.length_b   1.000
_cell.length_c   1.000
_cell.angle_alpha   90.00
_cell.angle_beta   90.00
_cell.angle_gamma   90.00
#
_symmetry.space_group_name_H-M   'P 1'
#
loop_
_entity.id
_entity.type
_entity.pdbx_description
1 polymer ?
#
loop_
_entity_poly.entity_id
_entity_poly.type
_entity_poly.pdbx_seq_one_letter_code
_entity_poly.pdbx_strand_id
1 'polypeptide(L)'
;MCGRFTQTASPAVIAEQFGVTVPPLFTPRYNIAPSQPVAAIRIEPGGTTRQLVQLRWGLIPSWAKDPKIGHQCINAKAETVAEKPSFRAAFKARRCLVIATGFYEWQVQGKAKQPMWIGLKSHRPFAFAGLWEQWQPPEGAAIESCTILTT
;
A
#
# COMPACT_ATOMS: atom_id res chain seq x y z
N MET A 1 13.72 -4.18 -2.92
CA MET A 1 12.42 -4.04 -2.21
C MET A 1 11.86 -2.69 -2.56
N CYS A 2 10.66 -2.65 -3.12
CA CYS A 2 10.05 -1.43 -3.64
C CYS A 2 9.93 -0.37 -2.53
N GLY A 3 10.65 0.73 -2.68
CA GLY A 3 10.60 1.89 -1.79
C GLY A 3 9.93 3.11 -2.40
N ARG A 4 9.57 3.04 -3.69
CA ARG A 4 8.85 4.11 -4.41
C ARG A 4 7.99 3.52 -5.50
N PHE A 5 6.81 4.09 -5.70
CA PHE A 5 5.97 3.71 -6.82
C PHE A 5 5.17 4.86 -7.43
N THR A 6 4.49 4.57 -8.52
CA THR A 6 3.67 5.50 -9.30
C THR A 6 2.22 5.09 -9.22
N GLN A 7 1.33 6.07 -9.16
CA GLN A 7 -0.13 5.89 -9.22
C GLN A 7 -0.68 7.00 -10.10
N THR A 8 -0.52 6.84 -11.42
CA THR A 8 -0.83 7.90 -12.40
C THR A 8 -2.21 7.73 -13.06
N ALA A 9 -2.84 6.57 -12.90
CA ALA A 9 -4.19 6.32 -13.39
C ALA A 9 -5.21 7.20 -12.65
N SER A 10 -6.24 7.67 -13.36
CA SER A 10 -7.31 8.44 -12.74
C SER A 10 -8.19 7.55 -11.84
N PRO A 11 -8.89 8.14 -10.85
CA PRO A 11 -9.85 7.39 -10.03
C PRO A 11 -10.90 6.65 -10.85
N ALA A 12 -11.36 7.23 -11.97
CA ALA A 12 -12.34 6.62 -12.87
C ALA A 12 -11.80 5.35 -13.55
N VAL A 13 -10.56 5.38 -14.06
CA VAL A 13 -9.93 4.19 -14.68
C VAL A 13 -9.73 3.07 -13.66
N ILE A 14 -9.35 3.42 -12.43
CA ILE A 14 -9.20 2.44 -11.34
C ILE A 14 -10.56 1.86 -10.94
N ALA A 15 -11.58 2.70 -10.81
CA ALA A 15 -12.95 2.28 -10.48
C ALA A 15 -13.51 1.29 -11.50
N GLU A 16 -13.38 1.63 -12.79
CA GLU A 16 -13.79 0.77 -13.90
C GLU A 16 -13.03 -0.57 -13.90
N GLN A 17 -11.70 -0.53 -13.83
CA GLN A 17 -10.90 -1.75 -13.95
C GLN A 17 -11.10 -2.71 -12.78
N PHE A 18 -11.29 -2.20 -11.56
CA PHE A 18 -11.40 -3.03 -10.36
C PHE A 18 -12.84 -3.24 -9.87
N GLY A 19 -13.83 -2.65 -10.54
CA GLY A 19 -15.25 -2.77 -10.21
C GLY A 19 -15.59 -2.20 -8.84
N VAL A 20 -15.14 -0.98 -8.56
CA VAL A 20 -15.38 -0.26 -7.29
C VAL A 20 -15.98 1.11 -7.55
N THR A 21 -16.75 1.64 -6.60
CA THR A 21 -17.27 3.00 -6.69
C THR A 21 -16.13 4.03 -6.67
N VAL A 22 -16.25 5.09 -7.46
CA VAL A 22 -15.29 6.19 -7.49
C VAL A 22 -15.33 6.93 -6.13
N PRO A 23 -14.26 6.93 -5.32
CA PRO A 23 -14.20 7.71 -4.11
C PRO A 23 -13.97 9.20 -4.45
N PRO A 24 -14.16 10.11 -3.48
CA PRO A 24 -13.70 11.49 -3.61
C PRO A 24 -12.20 11.55 -3.96
N LEU A 25 -11.87 12.54 -4.79
CA LEU A 25 -10.66 12.69 -5.60
C LEU A 25 -9.33 12.31 -4.91
N PHE A 26 -8.51 11.52 -5.59
CA PHE A 26 -7.05 11.53 -5.37
C PHE A 26 -6.34 11.96 -6.65
N THR A 27 -5.21 12.65 -6.48
CA THR A 27 -4.42 13.17 -7.60
C THR A 27 -3.44 12.09 -8.10
N PRO A 28 -3.33 11.89 -9.43
CA PRO A 28 -2.24 11.13 -10.03
C PRO A 28 -0.86 11.57 -9.52
N ARG A 29 0.01 10.61 -9.18
CA ARG A 29 1.36 10.86 -8.65
C ARG A 29 2.41 9.97 -9.32
N TYR A 30 3.48 10.60 -9.78
CA TYR A 30 4.64 9.94 -10.39
C TYR A 30 5.70 9.51 -9.37
N ASN A 31 5.53 9.86 -8.09
CA ASN A 31 6.52 9.58 -7.07
C ASN A 31 5.87 9.50 -5.68
N ILE A 32 5.42 8.30 -5.33
CA ILE A 32 4.93 7.98 -4.00
C ILE A 32 6.08 7.43 -3.16
N ALA A 33 6.23 7.98 -1.95
CA ALA A 33 7.21 7.58 -0.95
C ALA A 33 6.53 7.03 0.31
N PRO A 34 7.25 6.29 1.18
CA PRO A 34 6.75 5.86 2.47
C PRO A 34 6.12 6.98 3.29
N SER A 35 5.15 6.62 4.13
CA SER A 35 4.32 7.49 4.97
C SER A 35 3.29 8.33 4.22
N GLN A 36 3.33 8.37 2.89
CA GLN A 36 2.31 9.07 2.10
C GLN A 36 1.02 8.23 2.00
N PRO A 37 -0.15 8.87 1.85
CA PRO A 37 -1.39 8.17 1.57
C PRO A 37 -1.31 7.53 0.18
N VAL A 38 -1.88 6.34 0.00
CA VAL A 38 -1.92 5.59 -1.27
C VAL A 38 -3.31 5.03 -1.52
N ALA A 39 -3.72 4.93 -2.78
CA ALA A 39 -5.01 4.32 -3.10
C ALA A 39 -4.91 2.81 -2.92
N ALA A 40 -5.86 2.24 -2.19
CA ALA A 40 -5.95 0.81 -1.97
C ALA A 40 -7.41 0.35 -2.05
N ILE A 41 -7.62 -0.88 -2.50
CA ILE A 41 -8.93 -1.52 -2.48
C ILE A 41 -8.95 -2.52 -1.34
N ARG A 42 -9.96 -2.43 -0.49
CA ARG A 42 -10.22 -3.40 0.59
C ARG A 42 -11.70 -3.73 0.65
N ILE A 43 -12.03 -4.81 1.36
CA ILE A 43 -13.40 -5.05 1.80
C ILE A 43 -13.72 -4.09 2.95
N GLU A 44 -14.93 -3.53 2.94
CA GLU A 44 -15.45 -2.74 4.05
C GLU A 44 -15.38 -3.51 5.38
N PRO A 45 -14.91 -2.88 6.48
CA PRO A 45 -14.93 -3.53 7.80
C PRO A 45 -16.34 -4.02 8.16
N GLY A 46 -16.50 -5.33 8.36
CA GLY A 46 -17.79 -5.94 8.69
C GLY A 46 -18.74 -6.16 7.50
N GLY A 47 -18.34 -5.78 6.28
CA GLY A 47 -19.14 -5.93 5.07
C GLY A 47 -18.54 -6.91 4.06
N THR A 48 -19.11 -6.92 2.86
CA THR A 48 -18.65 -7.70 1.70
C THR A 48 -18.33 -6.83 0.48
N THR A 49 -18.58 -5.53 0.60
CA THR A 49 -18.40 -4.56 -0.48
C THR A 49 -16.94 -4.14 -0.60
N ARG A 50 -16.44 -4.06 -1.84
CA ARG A 50 -15.11 -3.52 -2.15
C ARG A 50 -15.19 -2.01 -2.19
N GLN A 51 -14.24 -1.35 -1.53
CA GLN A 51 -14.12 0.11 -1.55
C GLN A 51 -12.70 0.54 -1.90
N LEU A 52 -12.60 1.62 -2.67
CA LEU A 52 -11.35 2.32 -2.93
C LEU A 52 -11.15 3.36 -1.83
N VAL A 53 -10.07 3.21 -1.06
CA VAL A 53 -9.74 4.03 0.12
C VAL A 53 -8.33 4.60 0.01
N GLN A 54 -8.01 5.60 0.82
CA GLN A 54 -6.63 6.05 1.02
C GLN A 54 -6.07 5.48 2.32
N LEU A 55 -4.90 4.83 2.23
CA LEU A 55 -4.19 4.28 3.39
C LEU A 55 -2.78 4.88 3.47
N ARG A 56 -2.29 5.13 4.67
CA ARG A 56 -0.88 5.53 4.88
C ARG A 56 0.05 4.35 4.53
N TRP A 57 0.97 4.52 3.59
CA TRP A 57 1.95 3.46 3.29
C TRP A 57 3.04 3.35 4.37
N GLY A 58 3.13 2.21 5.02
CA GLY A 58 3.91 1.96 6.22
C GLY A 58 2.98 1.55 7.35
N LEU A 59 2.77 0.25 7.50
CA LEU A 59 1.76 -0.32 8.41
C LEU A 59 2.12 -0.04 9.87
N ILE A 60 1.16 0.47 10.62
CA ILE A 60 1.26 0.68 12.06
C ILE A 60 0.45 -0.42 12.75
N PRO A 61 1.09 -1.38 13.43
CA PRO A 61 0.38 -2.43 14.15
C PRO A 61 -0.54 -1.81 15.21
N SER A 62 -1.73 -2.36 15.40
CA SER A 62 -2.73 -1.80 16.34
C SER A 62 -2.25 -1.70 17.78
N TRP A 63 -1.29 -2.54 18.19
CA TRP A 63 -0.68 -2.56 19.53
C TRP A 63 0.49 -1.57 19.70
N ALA A 64 0.94 -0.91 18.62
CA ALA A 64 2.10 -0.06 18.67
C ALA A 64 1.87 1.14 19.61
N LYS A 65 2.90 1.51 20.38
CA LYS A 65 2.88 2.72 21.22
C LYS A 65 3.24 3.98 20.44
N ASP A 66 4.02 3.83 19.36
CA ASP A 66 4.53 4.93 18.54
C ASP A 66 4.29 4.61 17.04
N PRO A 67 3.67 5.52 16.27
CA PRO A 67 3.40 5.31 14.84
C PRO A 67 4.68 5.22 13.98
N LYS A 68 5.85 5.62 14.51
CA LYS A 68 7.14 5.54 13.80
C LYS A 68 7.53 4.13 13.38
N ILE A 69 7.01 3.08 14.03
CA ILE A 69 7.22 1.70 13.58
C ILE A 69 6.78 1.51 12.12
N GLY A 70 5.82 2.31 11.64
CA GLY A 70 5.37 2.31 10.25
C GLY A 70 6.48 2.59 9.23
N HIS A 71 7.57 3.28 9.60
CA HIS A 71 8.72 3.48 8.71
C HIS A 71 9.46 2.17 8.38
N GLN A 72 9.40 1.19 9.26
CA GLN A 72 10.02 -0.14 9.08
C GLN A 72 9.06 -1.16 8.48
N CYS A 73 7.77 -0.83 8.40
CA CYS A 73 6.69 -1.71 7.98
C CYS A 73 6.10 -1.34 6.61
N ILE A 74 6.91 -0.76 5.73
CA ILE A 74 6.50 -0.40 4.35
C ILE A 74 6.32 -1.64 3.46
N ASN A 75 7.10 -2.69 3.72
CA ASN A 75 7.06 -3.96 3.02
C ASN A 75 7.01 -5.12 4.04
N ALA A 76 6.37 -6.22 3.66
CA ALA A 76 6.32 -7.45 4.45
C ALA A 76 6.65 -8.67 3.57
N LYS A 77 7.63 -9.47 4.01
CA LYS A 77 8.06 -10.69 3.34
C LYS A 77 6.99 -11.77 3.44
N ALA A 78 6.51 -12.28 2.30
CA ALA A 78 5.46 -13.29 2.23
C ALA A 78 5.80 -14.56 3.03
N GLU A 79 7.08 -14.91 3.12
CA GLU A 79 7.59 -16.09 3.82
C GLU A 79 7.43 -16.00 5.34
N THR A 80 7.37 -14.79 5.92
CA THR A 80 7.34 -14.58 7.38
C THR A 80 6.13 -13.77 7.86
N VAL A 81 5.27 -13.34 6.93
CA VAL A 81 4.16 -12.42 7.23
C VAL A 81 3.14 -12.99 8.21
N ALA A 82 2.95 -14.31 8.19
CA ALA A 82 2.03 -15.02 9.08
C ALA A 82 2.52 -15.10 10.54
N GLU A 83 3.83 -14.95 10.76
CA GLU A 83 4.47 -15.17 12.07
C GLU A 83 4.82 -13.85 12.75
N LYS A 84 5.27 -12.86 11.97
CA LYS A 84 5.77 -11.58 12.51
C LYS A 84 4.68 -10.82 13.27
N PRO A 85 4.92 -10.39 14.53
CA PRO A 85 3.94 -9.68 15.34
C PRO A 85 3.35 -8.42 14.69
N SER A 86 4.15 -7.72 13.88
CA SER A 86 3.71 -6.51 13.17
C SER A 86 2.70 -6.79 12.06
N PHE A 87 2.62 -8.02 11.52
CA PHE A 87 1.80 -8.33 10.35
C PHE A 87 0.79 -9.46 10.56
N ARG A 88 1.07 -10.42 11.45
CA ARG A 88 0.28 -11.66 11.61
C ARG A 88 -1.22 -11.43 11.85
N ALA A 89 -1.59 -10.35 12.54
CA ALA A 89 -2.99 -10.02 12.79
C ALA A 89 -3.66 -9.49 11.52
N ALA A 90 -3.02 -8.54 10.83
CA ALA A 90 -3.49 -8.02 9.56
C ALA A 90 -3.53 -9.09 8.47
N PHE A 91 -2.56 -10.01 8.45
CA PHE A 91 -2.50 -11.11 7.47
C PHE A 91 -3.74 -12.02 7.54
N LYS A 92 -4.26 -12.26 8.75
CA LYS A 92 -5.44 -13.11 8.96
C LYS A 92 -6.76 -12.49 8.47
N ALA A 93 -6.90 -11.17 8.53
CA ALA A 93 -8.21 -10.53 8.40
C ALA A 93 -8.27 -9.29 7.49
N ARG A 94 -7.15 -8.62 7.22
CA ARG A 94 -7.10 -7.28 6.64
C ARG A 94 -6.21 -7.24 5.41
N ARG A 95 -6.64 -7.95 4.36
CA ARG A 95 -6.02 -7.91 3.04
C ARG A 95 -6.50 -6.70 2.25
N CYS A 96 -5.62 -6.12 1.46
CA CYS A 96 -5.95 -5.06 0.50
C CYS A 96 -5.14 -5.22 -0.79
N LEU A 97 -5.54 -4.45 -1.80
CA LEU A 97 -4.85 -4.29 -3.07
C LEU A 97 -4.30 -2.87 -3.13
N VAL A 98 -2.98 -2.67 -3.09
CA VAL A 98 -2.37 -1.33 -3.19
C VAL A 98 -2.18 -1.00 -4.67
N ILE A 99 -2.85 0.05 -5.14
CA ILE A 99 -2.94 0.37 -6.56
C ILE A 99 -1.67 1.09 -7.04
N ALA A 100 -1.11 0.62 -8.15
CA ALA A 100 0.06 1.20 -8.78
C ALA A 100 -0.04 1.18 -10.30
N THR A 101 0.69 2.05 -10.96
CA THR A 101 0.91 2.04 -12.41
C THR A 101 2.31 1.56 -12.78
N GLY A 102 3.19 1.46 -11.79
CA GLY A 102 4.58 1.04 -11.91
C GLY A 102 5.35 1.38 -10.64
N PHE A 103 6.55 0.85 -10.48
CA PHE A 103 7.40 1.08 -9.32
C PHE A 103 8.85 1.31 -9.71
N TYR A 104 9.63 1.87 -8.79
CA TYR A 104 11.06 2.10 -9.00
C TYR A 104 11.89 1.10 -8.21
N GLU A 105 12.89 0.54 -8.88
CA GLU A 105 13.99 -0.20 -8.27
C GLU A 105 15.32 0.36 -8.77
N TRP A 106 16.37 0.21 -7.97
CA TRP A 106 17.69 0.74 -8.32
C TRP A 106 18.61 -0.40 -8.68
N GLN A 107 19.00 -0.44 -9.95
CA GLN A 107 20.01 -1.36 -10.41
C GLN A 107 21.39 -0.85 -10.00
N VAL A 108 22.15 -1.68 -9.29
CA VAL A 108 23.53 -1.37 -8.95
C VAL A 108 24.39 -1.55 -10.21
N GLN A 109 25.12 -0.50 -10.58
CA GLN A 109 26.06 -0.49 -11.70
C GLN A 109 27.41 -0.01 -11.18
N GLY A 110 28.25 -0.95 -10.73
CA GLY A 110 29.49 -0.65 -10.02
C GLY A 110 29.23 0.15 -8.74
N LYS A 111 29.73 1.39 -8.67
CA LYS A 111 29.52 2.32 -7.54
C LYS A 111 28.25 3.16 -7.67
N ALA A 112 27.60 3.16 -8.83
CA ALA A 112 26.40 3.96 -9.09
C ALA A 112 25.11 3.13 -8.91
N LYS A 113 23.99 3.82 -8.72
CA LYS A 113 22.65 3.23 -8.68
C LYS A 113 21.78 3.89 -9.75
N GLN A 114 21.40 3.11 -10.76
CA GLN A 114 20.51 3.55 -11.83
C GLN A 114 19.05 3.28 -11.44
N PRO A 115 18.18 4.30 -11.34
CA PRO A 115 16.74 4.07 -11.15
C PRO A 115 16.13 3.44 -12.41
N MET A 116 15.38 2.37 -12.21
CA MET A 116 14.61 1.66 -13.22
C MET A 116 13.13 1.77 -12.87
N TRP A 117 12.31 2.26 -13.82
CA TRP A 117 10.86 2.20 -13.68
C TRP A 117 10.35 0.89 -14.28
N ILE A 118 9.55 0.16 -13.51
CA ILE A 118 9.02 -1.15 -13.85
C ILE A 118 7.49 -1.06 -13.83
N GLY A 119 6.84 -1.45 -14.92
CA GLY A 119 5.40 -1.45 -15.06
C GLY A 119 4.91 -2.51 -16.03
N LEU A 120 3.60 -2.66 -16.14
CA LEU A 120 3.00 -3.59 -17.12
C LEU A 120 3.18 -3.07 -18.54
N LYS A 121 3.41 -3.97 -19.50
CA LYS A 121 3.45 -3.65 -20.94
C LYS A 121 2.15 -3.01 -21.45
N SER A 122 1.03 -3.31 -20.81
CA SER A 122 -0.28 -2.74 -21.15
C SER A 122 -0.45 -1.30 -20.69
N HIS A 123 0.46 -0.78 -19.85
CA HIS A 123 0.36 0.52 -19.18
C HIS A 123 -0.90 0.71 -18.33
N ARG A 124 -1.67 -0.35 -18.09
CA ARG A 124 -2.83 -0.34 -17.20
C ARG A 124 -2.38 -0.35 -15.73
N PRO A 125 -3.16 0.25 -14.81
CA PRO A 125 -2.89 0.08 -13.39
C PRO A 125 -2.93 -1.40 -13.01
N PHE A 126 -2.20 -1.75 -11.97
CA PHE A 126 -2.22 -3.06 -11.34
C PHE A 126 -2.27 -2.89 -9.83
N ALA A 127 -2.31 -3.99 -9.11
CA ALA A 127 -2.29 -3.97 -7.66
C ALA A 127 -1.16 -4.83 -7.11
N PHE A 128 -0.47 -4.29 -6.10
CA PHE A 128 0.31 -5.11 -5.20
C PHE A 128 -0.62 -5.79 -4.19
N ALA A 129 -0.31 -7.04 -3.83
CA ALA A 129 -0.89 -7.64 -2.65
C ALA A 129 -0.42 -6.87 -1.42
N GLY A 130 -1.34 -6.48 -0.55
CA GLY A 130 -1.04 -5.72 0.65
C GLY A 130 -1.87 -6.15 1.84
N LEU A 131 -1.45 -5.67 3.01
CA LEU A 131 -2.22 -5.75 4.24
C LEU A 131 -2.51 -4.35 4.75
N TRP A 132 -3.61 -4.21 5.49
CA TRP A 132 -3.96 -2.95 6.16
C TRP A 132 -4.22 -3.14 7.65
N GLU A 133 -4.12 -2.05 8.40
CA GLU A 133 -4.36 -2.03 9.84
C GLU A 133 -4.92 -0.66 10.24
N GLN A 134 -5.75 -0.65 11.27
CA GLN A 134 -6.19 0.57 11.94
C GLN A 134 -5.43 0.70 13.26
N TRP A 135 -4.83 1.87 13.48
CA TRP A 135 -4.14 2.20 14.72
C TRP A 135 -4.75 3.46 15.32
N GLN A 136 -5.10 3.40 16.60
CA GLN A 136 -5.69 4.52 17.32
C GLN A 136 -4.60 5.18 18.19
N PRO A 137 -4.21 6.45 17.93
CA PRO A 137 -3.37 7.19 18.84
C PRO A 137 -4.08 7.45 20.19
N PRO A 138 -3.34 7.74 21.28
CA PRO A 138 -3.93 8.19 22.53
C PRO A 138 -4.82 9.44 22.37
N GLU A 139 -4.44 10.33 21.44
CA GLU A 139 -5.17 11.54 21.08
C GLU A 139 -5.25 11.68 19.56
N GLY A 140 -6.42 12.08 19.05
CA GLY A 140 -6.65 12.30 17.62
C GLY A 140 -7.35 11.16 16.90
N ALA A 141 -7.43 11.27 15.57
CA ALA A 141 -8.15 10.32 14.73
C ALA A 141 -7.34 9.02 14.50
N ALA A 142 -8.06 7.92 14.33
CA ALA A 142 -7.47 6.66 13.90
C ALA A 142 -6.71 6.80 12.58
N ILE A 143 -5.55 6.14 12.49
CA ILE A 143 -4.74 6.07 11.28
C ILE A 143 -4.93 4.70 10.65
N GLU A 144 -5.43 4.69 9.42
CA GLU A 144 -5.45 3.49 8.59
C GLU A 144 -4.19 3.44 7.73
N SER A 145 -3.47 2.32 7.82
CA SER A 145 -2.15 2.17 7.22
C SER A 145 -2.04 0.84 6.51
N CYS A 146 -1.09 0.73 5.57
CA CYS A 146 -0.89 -0.49 4.79
C CYS A 146 0.58 -0.84 4.58
N THR A 147 0.81 -2.10 4.21
CA THR A 147 2.12 -2.62 3.79
C THR A 147 1.97 -3.35 2.45
N ILE A 148 3.04 -3.42 1.67
CA ILE A 148 3.10 -4.18 0.42
C ILE A 148 3.78 -5.52 0.70
N LEU A 149 3.22 -6.62 0.18
CA LEU A 149 3.86 -7.93 0.26
C LEU A 149 5.00 -8.03 -0.77
N THR A 150 6.12 -8.60 -0.36
CA THR A 150 7.25 -8.94 -1.22
C THR A 150 7.47 -10.44 -1.21
N THR A 151 7.95 -10.97 -2.34
CA THR A 151 8.33 -12.37 -2.53
C THR A 151 9.79 -12.46 -2.98
#